data_AF-A0A1C6GXU8-F1
#
_entry.id   AF-A0A1C6GXU8-F1
#
_cell.length_a   1.000
_cell.length_b   1.000
_cell.length_c   1.000
_cell.angle_alpha   90.00
_cell.angle_beta   90.00
_cell.angle_gamma   90.00
#
_symmetry.space_group_name_H-M   'P 1'
#
loop_
_entity.id
_entity.type
_entity.pdbx_description
1 polymer ?
#
loop_
_entity_poly.entity_id
_entity_poly.type
_entity_poly.pdbx_seq_one_letter_code
_entity_poly.pdbx_strand_id
1 'polypeptide(L)'
;MGLVERLAAALAVNEIVRSRRFLGEHTSKEDREELLKLTASELTSTAQVLASAVHLRQQVETAEFTRALIEQQKAAQQPPGGPLAC
;
A
#
# COMPACT_ATOMS: atom_id res chain seq x y z
N MET A 1 2.58 -16.89 27.44
CA MET A 1 3.16 -15.91 26.49
C MET A 1 3.96 -14.89 27.28
N GLY A 2 5.26 -14.76 27.00
CA GLY A 2 6.15 -13.81 27.66
C GLY A 2 5.80 -12.35 27.34
N LEU A 3 6.40 -11.39 28.05
CA LEU A 3 6.21 -9.95 27.78
C LEU A 3 6.64 -9.56 26.36
N VAL A 4 7.80 -10.05 25.91
CA VAL A 4 8.37 -9.76 24.59
C VAL A 4 7.50 -10.31 23.48
N GLU A 5 7.01 -11.55 23.61
CA GLU A 5 6.12 -12.18 22.64
C GLU A 5 4.81 -11.41 22.48
N ARG A 6 4.21 -10.97 23.60
CA ARG A 6 2.99 -10.15 23.58
C ARG A 6 3.22 -8.81 22.89
N LEU A 7 4.36 -8.17 23.12
CA LEU A 7 4.72 -6.92 22.46
C LEU A 7 4.92 -7.13 20.95
N ALA A 8 5.64 -8.18 20.55
CA ALA A 8 5.86 -8.51 19.14
C ALA A 8 4.55 -8.79 18.41
N ALA A 9 3.63 -9.55 19.02
CA ALA A 9 2.30 -9.80 18.48
C ALA A 9 1.50 -8.48 18.31
N ALA A 10 1.50 -7.62 19.33
CA ALA A 10 0.80 -6.33 19.25
C ALA A 10 1.36 -5.43 18.14
N LEU A 11 2.69 -5.40 17.95
CA LEU A 11 3.33 -4.66 16.87
C LEU A 11 2.94 -5.22 15.50
N ALA A 12 2.97 -6.55 15.32
CA ALA A 12 2.58 -7.19 14.08
C ALA A 12 1.10 -6.92 13.74
N VAL A 13 0.20 -7.01 14.71
CA VAL A 13 -1.24 -6.69 14.52
C VAL A 13 -1.41 -5.23 14.10
N ASN A 14 -0.71 -4.30 14.73
CA ASN A 14 -0.81 -2.87 14.36
C ASN A 14 -0.31 -2.62 12.92
N GLU A 15 0.76 -3.30 12.50
CA GLU A 15 1.28 -3.17 11.15
C GLU A 15 0.36 -3.79 10.10
N ILE A 16 -0.26 -4.93 10.41
CA ILE A 16 -1.32 -5.55 9.58
C ILE A 16 -2.49 -4.59 9.39
N VAL A 17 -3.00 -3.99 10.48
CA VAL A 17 -4.11 -3.03 10.44
C VAL A 17 -3.74 -1.80 9.60
N ARG A 18 -2.52 -1.27 9.76
CA ARG A 18 -2.03 -0.13 8.98
C ARG A 18 -1.93 -0.47 7.50
N SER A 19 -1.40 -1.65 7.18
CA SER A 19 -1.26 -2.12 5.79
C SER A 19 -2.60 -2.32 5.12
N ARG A 20 -3.57 -2.94 5.81
CA ARG A 20 -4.96 -3.07 5.33
C ARG A 20 -5.57 -1.70 5.03
N ARG A 21 -5.44 -0.75 5.96
CA ARG A 21 -5.94 0.61 5.77
C ARG A 21 -5.30 1.31 4.57
N PHE A 22 -3.99 1.16 4.38
CA PHE A 22 -3.29 1.72 3.22
C PHE A 22 -3.84 1.15 1.90
N LEU A 23 -4.19 -0.14 1.90
CA LEU A 23 -4.78 -0.83 0.75
C LEU A 23 -6.29 -0.55 0.58
N GLY A 24 -6.90 0.28 1.43
CA GLY A 24 -8.31 0.65 1.37
C GLY A 24 -9.25 -0.29 2.14
N GLU A 25 -8.70 -1.28 2.85
CA GLU A 25 -9.48 -2.24 3.63
C GLU A 25 -9.74 -1.73 5.05
N HIS A 26 -10.98 -1.85 5.51
CA HIS A 26 -11.34 -1.56 6.89
C HIS A 26 -11.01 -2.75 7.79
N THR A 27 -10.53 -2.49 9.01
CA THR A 27 -10.35 -3.54 10.04
C THR A 27 -11.21 -3.18 11.23
N SER A 28 -12.23 -4.00 11.49
CA SER A 28 -13.12 -3.85 12.64
C SER A 28 -12.41 -4.19 13.96
N LYS A 29 -13.10 -3.97 15.08
CA LYS A 29 -12.56 -4.36 16.39
C LYS A 29 -12.52 -5.88 16.51
N GLU A 30 -13.54 -6.54 15.98
CA GLU A 30 -13.68 -7.99 15.91
C GLU A 30 -12.54 -8.60 15.10
N ASP A 31 -12.26 -8.06 13.91
CA ASP A 31 -11.11 -8.51 13.09
C ASP A 31 -9.78 -8.35 13.84
N ARG A 32 -9.64 -7.25 14.59
CA ARG A 32 -8.42 -7.00 15.37
C ARG A 32 -8.28 -8.00 16.52
N GLU A 33 -9.38 -8.37 17.17
CA GLU A 33 -9.40 -9.42 18.19
C GLU A 33 -9.10 -10.80 17.61
N GLU A 34 -9.55 -11.10 16.39
CA GLU A 34 -9.18 -12.33 15.69
C GLU A 34 -7.70 -12.38 15.36
N LEU A 35 -7.12 -11.28 14.90
CA LEU A 35 -5.67 -11.19 14.67
C LEU A 35 -4.88 -11.44 15.95
N LEU A 36 -5.36 -11.00 17.12
CA LEU A 36 -4.70 -11.23 18.41
C LEU A 36 -4.73 -12.71 18.87
N LYS A 37 -5.59 -13.54 18.27
CA LYS A 37 -5.64 -14.99 18.54
C LYS A 37 -4.62 -15.77 17.71
N LEU A 38 -4.06 -15.17 16.66
CA LEU A 38 -3.07 -15.80 15.79
C LEU A 38 -1.74 -16.01 16.51
N THR A 39 -1.04 -17.05 16.09
CA THR A 39 0.34 -17.30 16.51
C THR A 39 1.30 -16.26 15.91
N ALA A 40 2.48 -16.11 16.51
CA ALA A 40 3.50 -15.20 15.99
C ALA A 40 3.92 -15.52 14.55
N SER A 41 3.92 -16.81 14.16
CA SER A 41 4.24 -17.24 12.81
C SER A 41 3.16 -16.81 11.80
N GLU A 42 1.89 -16.99 12.14
CA GLU A 42 0.75 -16.57 11.31
C GLU A 42 0.72 -15.04 11.16
N LEU A 43 0.96 -14.30 12.25
CA LEU A 43 1.07 -12.85 12.22
C LEU A 43 2.20 -12.38 11.31
N THR A 44 3.37 -13.01 11.41
CA THR A 44 4.54 -12.66 10.58
C THR A 44 4.26 -12.94 9.11
N SER A 45 3.70 -14.11 8.79
CA SER A 45 3.34 -14.48 7.41
C SER A 45 2.31 -13.51 6.83
N THR A 46 1.28 -13.17 7.61
CA THR A 46 0.25 -12.19 7.20
C THR A 46 0.86 -10.81 6.94
N ALA A 47 1.72 -10.34 7.84
CA ALA A 47 2.41 -9.05 7.68
C ALA A 47 3.30 -9.02 6.44
N GLN A 48 4.01 -10.12 6.13
CA GLN A 48 4.85 -10.22 4.94
C GLN A 48 4.04 -10.13 3.63
N VAL A 49 2.92 -10.86 3.54
CA VAL A 49 2.02 -10.79 2.37
C VAL A 49 1.48 -9.38 2.19
N LEU A 50 1.05 -8.73 3.27
CA LEU A 50 0.55 -7.35 3.21
C LEU A 50 1.65 -6.36 2.84
N ALA A 51 2.87 -6.54 3.32
CA ALA A 51 4.01 -5.71 2.93
C ALA A 51 4.28 -5.80 1.42
N SER A 52 4.20 -7.00 0.83
CA SER A 52 4.31 -7.17 -0.62
C SER A 52 3.18 -6.46 -1.38
N ALA A 53 1.95 -6.56 -0.89
CA ALA A 53 0.80 -5.88 -1.50
C ALA A 53 0.92 -4.34 -1.42
N VAL A 54 1.33 -3.80 -0.26
CA VAL A 54 1.61 -2.37 -0.08
C VAL A 54 2.70 -1.91 -1.03
N HIS A 55 3.79 -2.68 -1.16
CA HIS A 55 4.88 -2.34 -2.07
C HIS A 55 4.42 -2.28 -3.52
N LEU A 56 3.63 -3.26 -3.97
CA LEU A 56 3.05 -3.27 -5.32
C LEU A 56 2.14 -2.05 -5.56
N ARG A 57 1.28 -1.71 -4.59
CA ARG A 57 0.42 -0.53 -4.69
C ARG A 57 1.23 0.76 -4.85
N GLN A 58 2.28 0.93 -4.04
CA GLN A 58 3.16 2.09 -4.14
C GLN A 58 3.89 2.19 -5.49
N GLN A 59 4.33 1.04 -6.04
CA GLN A 59 4.94 1.00 -7.37
C GLN A 59 3.94 1.43 -8.46
N VAL A 60 2.70 0.95 -8.39
CA VAL A 60 1.63 1.33 -9.33
C VAL A 60 1.32 2.81 -9.24
N GLU A 61 1.11 3.36 -8.03
CA GLU A 61 0.83 4.78 -7.83
C GLU A 61 1.97 5.67 -8.34
N THR A 62 3.22 5.26 -8.12
CA THR A 62 4.40 5.97 -8.65
C THR A 62 4.46 5.91 -10.18
N ALA A 63 4.16 4.76 -10.77
CA ALA A 63 4.16 4.58 -12.22
C ALA A 63 3.04 5.39 -12.90
N GLU A 64 1.85 5.41 -12.32
CA GLU A 64 0.71 6.20 -12.78
C GLU A 64 1.00 7.71 -12.68
N PHE A 65 1.56 8.16 -11.56
CA PHE A 65 1.98 9.54 -11.39
C PHE A 65 3.03 9.95 -12.45
N THR A 66 4.03 9.09 -12.68
CA THR A 66 5.07 9.34 -13.69
C THR A 66 4.49 9.41 -15.10
N ARG A 67 3.53 8.54 -15.43
CA ARG A 67 2.84 8.57 -16.73
C ARG A 67 2.06 9.86 -16.92
N ALA A 68 1.30 10.28 -15.92
CA ALA A 68 0.54 11.54 -15.95
C ALA A 68 1.45 12.75 -16.15
N LEU A 69 2.61 12.78 -15.49
CA LEU A 69 3.62 13.83 -15.69
C LEU A 69 4.15 13.87 -17.13
N ILE A 70 4.46 12.71 -17.72
CA ILE A 70 4.93 12.61 -19.10
C ILE A 70 3.86 13.12 -20.07
N GLU A 71 2.60 12.75 -19.89
CA GLU A 71 1.48 13.21 -20.71
C GLU A 71 1.29 14.73 -20.61
N GLN A 72 1.35 15.28 -19.40
CA GLN A 72 1.29 16.72 -19.17
C GLN A 72 2.45 17.46 -19.86
N GLN A 73 3.67 16.94 -19.75
CA GLN A 73 4.84 17.52 -20.42
C GLN A 73 4.70 17.49 -21.94
N LYS A 74 4.20 16.38 -22.52
CA LYS A 74 3.94 16.28 -23.96
C LYS A 74 2.90 17.31 -24.43
N ALA A 75 1.80 17.46 -23.70
CA ALA A 75 0.76 18.44 -24.02
C ALA A 75 1.31 19.89 -23.95
N ALA A 76 2.18 20.19 -22.96
CA ALA A 76 2.80 21.49 -22.83
C ALA A 76 3.87 21.79 -23.91
N GLN A 77 4.44 20.75 -24.54
CA GLN A 77 5.44 20.88 -25.60
C GLN A 77 4.83 20.92 -27.02
N GLN A 78 3.51 20.73 -27.16
CA GLN A 78 2.84 20.83 -28.45
C GLN A 78 2.81 22.31 -28.89
N PRO A 79 3.48 22.70 -30.00
CA PRO A 79 3.52 24.09 -30.43
C PRO A 79 2.11 24.57 -30.86
N PRO A 80 1.75 25.83 -30.60
CA PRO A 80 0.51 26.40 -31.11
C PRO A 80 0.66 26.66 -32.62
N GLY A 81 0.28 25.69 -33.43
CA GLY A 81 0.31 25.83 -34.89
C GLY A 81 -0.07 24.55 -35.60
N GLY A 82 -1.31 24.49 -36.09
CA GLY A 82 -1.73 23.50 -37.07
C GLY A 82 -0.93 23.60 -38.37
N PRO A 83 -1.12 22.67 -39.32
CA PRO A 83 -0.37 22.67 -40.57
C PRO A 83 -0.52 24.03 -41.25
N LEU A 84 0.60 24.74 -41.40
CA LEU A 84 0.69 25.87 -42.30
C LEU A 84 0.37 25.31 -43.70
N ALA A 85 -0.86 25.53 -44.14
CA ALA A 85 -1.22 25.36 -45.53
C ALA A 85 -0.36 26.32 -46.36
N CYS A 86 0.11 25.79 -47.49
CA CYS A 86 1.05 26.34 -48.45
C CYS A 86 0.82 27.82 -48.84
#